data_AF-A0AAP3E5B8-F1
#
_entry.id   AF-A0AAP3E5B8-F1
#
_cell.length_a   1.000
_cell.length_b   1.000
_cell.length_c   1.000
_cell.angle_alpha   90.00
_cell.angle_beta   90.00
_cell.angle_gamma   90.00
#
_symmetry.space_group_name_H-M   'P 1'
#
loop_
_entity.id
_entity.type
_entity.pdbx_description
1 polymer ?
#
loop_
_entity_poly.entity_id
_entity_poly.type
_entity_poly.pdbx_seq_one_letter_code
_entity_poly.pdbx_strand_id
1 'polypeptide(L)'
;MLSDFRRTLVIALAGGIGHAILALWLRAVVRGRSVPELIPDSPSGLVFFSLTVAGLVLVGGVALALFVRNRLVVPLTGLSMLFVWAFYSSWRHFETARATGVTPIDIYTDSLFGLLWVVPLALVCLLGALEYGVRNRSDGVPFRTVFE
;
A
#
# COMPACT_ATOMS: atom_id res chain seq x y z
N MET A 1 -24.96 0.02 -13.87
CA MET A 1 -24.76 -0.19 -12.41
C MET A 1 -23.97 -1.46 -12.09
N LEU A 2 -24.41 -2.67 -12.45
CA LEU A 2 -23.64 -3.91 -12.24
C LEU A 2 -22.34 -3.99 -13.07
N SER A 3 -22.33 -3.43 -14.28
CA SER A 3 -21.15 -3.36 -15.17
C SER A 3 -20.03 -2.48 -14.59
N ASP A 4 -20.39 -1.32 -14.02
CA ASP A 4 -19.43 -0.36 -13.48
C ASP A 4 -18.80 -0.85 -12.18
N PHE A 5 -19.61 -1.52 -11.34
CA PHE A 5 -19.10 -2.20 -10.16
C PHE A 5 -18.12 -3.32 -10.52
N ARG A 6 -18.49 -4.21 -11.45
CA ARG A 6 -17.60 -5.30 -11.92
C ARG A 6 -16.31 -4.75 -12.51
N ARG A 7 -16.38 -3.71 -13.34
CA ARG A 7 -15.19 -3.06 -13.92
C ARG A 7 -14.27 -2.48 -12.85
N THR A 8 -14.84 -1.77 -11.87
CA THR A 8 -14.08 -1.20 -10.76
C THR A 8 -13.41 -2.29 -9.93
N LEU A 9 -14.15 -3.37 -9.61
CA LEU A 9 -13.62 -4.50 -8.86
C LEU A 9 -12.46 -5.18 -9.59
N VAL A 10 -12.59 -5.43 -10.90
CA VAL A 10 -11.52 -6.05 -11.71
C VAL A 10 -10.28 -5.16 -11.73
N ILE A 11 -10.44 -3.86 -11.96
CA ILE A 11 -9.30 -2.92 -11.97
C ILE A 11 -8.64 -2.86 -10.58
N ALA A 12 -9.44 -2.76 -9.52
CA ALA A 12 -8.96 -2.75 -8.15
C ALA A 12 -8.20 -4.04 -7.79
N LEU A 13 -8.73 -5.21 -8.14
CA LEU A 13 -8.05 -6.49 -7.94
C LEU A 13 -6.75 -6.57 -8.72
N ALA A 14 -6.75 -6.19 -10.00
CA ALA A 14 -5.53 -6.18 -10.82
C ALA A 14 -4.45 -5.26 -10.24
N GLY A 15 -4.83 -4.05 -9.81
CA GLY A 15 -3.91 -3.12 -9.16
C GLY A 15 -3.42 -3.60 -7.80
N GLY A 16 -4.29 -4.20 -7.00
CA GLY A 16 -3.94 -4.82 -5.72
C GLY A 16 -2.93 -5.97 -5.88
N ILE A 17 -3.16 -6.86 -6.85
CA ILE A 17 -2.23 -7.94 -7.21
C ILE A 17 -0.90 -7.35 -7.66
N GLY A 18 -0.91 -6.35 -8.55
CA GLY A 18 0.29 -5.66 -9.01
C GLY A 18 1.08 -5.03 -7.86
N HIS A 19 0.38 -4.38 -6.91
CA HIS A 19 0.97 -3.83 -5.71
C HIS A 19 1.62 -4.90 -4.82
N ALA A 20 0.93 -6.01 -4.58
CA ALA A 20 1.46 -7.11 -3.78
C ALA A 20 2.70 -7.75 -4.41
N ILE A 21 2.70 -7.97 -5.74
CA ILE A 21 3.86 -8.47 -6.47
C ILE A 21 5.04 -7.50 -6.33
N LEU A 22 4.80 -6.21 -6.54
CA LEU A 22 5.83 -5.18 -6.41
C LEU A 22 6.39 -5.12 -4.98
N ALA A 23 5.53 -5.20 -3.97
CA ALA A 23 5.91 -5.24 -2.56
C ALA A 23 6.85 -6.40 -2.24
N LEU A 24 6.47 -7.61 -2.66
CA LEU A 24 7.25 -8.82 -2.44
C LEU A 24 8.59 -8.76 -3.20
N TRP A 25 8.57 -8.24 -4.43
CA TRP A 25 9.78 -8.07 -5.23
C TRP A 25 10.75 -7.09 -4.56
N LEU A 26 10.28 -5.92 -4.13
CA LEU A 26 11.12 -4.94 -3.44
C LEU A 26 11.65 -5.49 -2.10
N ARG A 27 10.83 -6.23 -1.35
CA ARG A 27 11.26 -6.93 -0.12
C ARG A 27 12.39 -7.93 -0.41
N ALA A 28 12.29 -8.67 -1.51
CA ALA A 28 13.33 -9.61 -1.94
C ALA A 28 14.63 -8.87 -2.32
N VAL A 29 14.51 -7.78 -3.08
CA VAL A 29 15.64 -6.93 -3.50
C VAL A 29 16.39 -6.34 -2.31
N VAL A 30 15.68 -5.76 -1.33
CA VAL A 30 16.31 -5.20 -0.12
C VAL A 30 17.10 -6.27 0.64
N ARG A 31 16.59 -7.50 0.65
CA ARG A 31 17.22 -8.64 1.33
C ARG A 31 18.32 -9.32 0.53
N GLY A 32 18.52 -8.94 -0.74
CA GLY A 32 19.43 -9.64 -1.65
C GLY A 32 19.04 -11.11 -1.86
N ARG A 33 17.74 -11.43 -1.79
CA ARG A 33 17.18 -12.77 -1.94
C ARG A 33 16.27 -12.86 -3.16
N SER A 34 15.99 -14.06 -3.63
CA SER A 34 14.92 -14.30 -4.60
C SER A 34 13.54 -14.31 -3.92
N VAL A 35 12.47 -14.01 -4.65
CA VAL A 35 11.10 -14.04 -4.10
C VAL A 35 10.71 -15.42 -3.55
N PRO A 36 11.06 -16.56 -4.20
CA PRO A 36 10.78 -17.88 -3.66
C PRO A 36 11.40 -18.13 -2.28
N GLU A 37 12.58 -17.58 -2.00
CA GLU A 37 13.25 -17.68 -0.69
C GLU A 37 12.54 -16.89 0.43
N LEU A 38 11.54 -16.07 0.11
CA LEU A 38 10.71 -15.39 1.09
C LEU A 38 9.49 -16.22 1.52
N ILE A 39 9.20 -17.32 0.82
CA ILE A 39 8.07 -18.19 1.13
C ILE A 39 8.48 -19.06 2.33
N PRO A 40 7.73 -19.02 3.45
CA PRO A 40 8.08 -19.82 4.62
C PRO A 40 7.85 -21.31 4.38
N ASP A 41 8.74 -22.16 4.89
CA ASP A 41 8.60 -23.62 4.82
C ASP A 41 7.65 -24.19 5.89
N SER A 42 7.37 -23.42 6.94
CA SER A 42 6.51 -23.86 8.04
C SER A 42 5.02 -23.60 7.77
N PRO A 43 4.10 -24.47 8.22
CA PRO A 43 2.66 -24.26 8.03
C PRO A 43 2.16 -22.95 8.63
N SER A 44 2.62 -22.59 9.82
CA SER A 44 2.28 -21.30 10.46
C SER A 44 2.83 -20.12 9.67
N GLY A 45 4.06 -20.22 9.17
CA GLY A 45 4.67 -19.22 8.30
C GLY A 45 3.86 -19.00 7.01
N LEU A 46 3.40 -20.08 6.37
CA LEU A 46 2.56 -20.00 5.17
C LEU A 46 1.22 -19.28 5.42
N VAL A 47 0.61 -19.48 6.59
CA VAL A 47 -0.62 -18.76 6.99
C VAL A 47 -0.34 -17.26 7.10
N PHE A 48 0.72 -16.86 7.83
CA PHE A 48 1.10 -15.45 7.96
C PHE A 48 1.50 -14.82 6.62
N PHE A 49 2.20 -15.56 5.77
CA PHE A 49 2.56 -15.12 4.44
C PHE A 49 1.31 -14.90 3.58
N SER A 50 0.36 -15.83 3.58
CA SER A 50 -0.90 -15.71 2.84
C SER A 50 -1.73 -14.51 3.31
N LEU A 51 -1.82 -14.31 4.63
CA LEU A 51 -2.48 -13.13 5.22
C LEU A 51 -1.79 -11.82 4.81
N THR A 52 -0.46 -11.82 4.77
CA THR A 52 0.33 -10.66 4.30
C THR A 52 0.03 -10.36 2.84
N VAL A 53 0.07 -11.36 1.96
CA VAL A 53 -0.23 -11.20 0.54
C VAL A 53 -1.65 -10.67 0.34
N ALA A 54 -2.64 -11.25 1.02
CA ALA A 54 -4.02 -10.77 0.98
C ALA A 54 -4.13 -9.32 1.45
N GLY A 55 -3.43 -8.98 2.53
CA GLY A 55 -3.34 -7.63 3.06
C GLY A 55 -2.78 -6.62 2.06
N LEU A 56 -1.67 -6.95 1.41
CA LEU A 56 -1.06 -6.11 0.37
C LEU A 56 -2.00 -5.92 -0.83
N VAL A 57 -2.68 -7.00 -1.26
CA VAL A 57 -3.70 -6.90 -2.33
C VAL A 57 -4.81 -5.93 -1.93
N LEU A 58 -5.28 -6.01 -0.68
CA LEU A 58 -6.30 -5.09 -0.17
C LEU A 58 -5.81 -3.64 -0.12
N VAL A 59 -4.59 -3.38 0.36
CA VAL A 59 -4.00 -2.03 0.42
C VAL A 59 -3.98 -1.37 -0.95
N GLY A 60 -3.39 -2.03 -1.95
CA GLY A 60 -3.33 -1.51 -3.32
C GLY A 60 -4.70 -1.44 -3.98
N GLY A 61 -5.54 -2.46 -3.77
CA GLY A 61 -6.87 -2.55 -4.38
C GLY A 61 -7.83 -1.50 -3.86
N VAL A 62 -7.85 -1.23 -2.55
CA VAL A 62 -8.70 -0.18 -1.96
C VAL A 62 -8.26 1.20 -2.41
N ALA A 63 -6.96 1.51 -2.39
CA ALA A 63 -6.47 2.79 -2.88
C ALA A 63 -6.85 3.03 -4.35
N LEU A 64 -6.71 2.00 -5.20
CA LEU A 64 -7.08 2.10 -6.60
C LEU A 64 -8.59 2.16 -6.81
N ALA A 65 -9.39 1.43 -6.03
CA ALA A 65 -10.85 1.51 -6.08
C ALA A 65 -11.34 2.93 -5.74
N LEU A 66 -10.79 3.55 -4.69
CA LEU A 66 -11.09 4.94 -4.31
C LEU A 66 -10.73 5.92 -5.43
N PHE A 67 -9.59 5.71 -6.09
CA PHE A 67 -9.20 6.53 -7.25
C PHE A 67 -10.13 6.34 -8.45
N VAL A 68 -10.42 5.10 -8.84
CA VAL A 68 -11.21 4.81 -10.05
C VAL A 68 -12.68 5.23 -9.86
N ARG A 69 -13.26 4.95 -8.70
CA ARG A 69 -14.69 5.22 -8.42
C ARG A 69 -14.95 6.65 -8.01
N ASN A 70 -14.11 7.22 -7.15
CA ASN A 70 -14.34 8.51 -6.51
C ASN A 70 -13.34 9.59 -6.92
N ARG A 71 -12.37 9.27 -7.80
CA ARG A 71 -11.30 10.19 -8.25
C ARG A 71 -10.50 10.79 -7.09
N LEU A 72 -10.40 10.04 -5.99
CA LEU A 72 -9.63 10.42 -4.80
C LEU A 72 -8.15 10.16 -5.07
N VAL A 73 -7.33 11.21 -5.05
CA VAL A 73 -5.90 11.16 -5.42
C VAL A 73 -5.01 11.07 -4.19
N VAL A 74 -5.46 11.62 -3.06
CA VAL A 74 -4.69 11.68 -1.81
C VAL A 74 -4.37 10.28 -1.26
N PRO A 75 -5.30 9.31 -1.22
CA PRO A 75 -4.98 7.95 -0.76
C PRO A 75 -3.90 7.27 -1.60
N LEU A 76 -3.97 7.45 -2.92
CA LEU A 76 -3.03 6.83 -3.85
C LEU A 76 -1.63 7.43 -3.70
N THR A 77 -1.55 8.76 -3.70
CA THR A 77 -0.28 9.49 -3.55
C THR A 77 0.33 9.28 -2.17
N GLY A 78 -0.46 9.32 -1.10
CA GLY A 78 -0.01 9.03 0.26
C GLY A 78 0.53 7.61 0.41
N LEU A 79 -0.17 6.62 -0.16
CA LEU A 79 0.30 5.24 -0.19
C LEU A 79 1.62 5.12 -0.97
N SER A 80 1.72 5.72 -2.16
CA SER A 80 2.96 5.71 -2.95
C SER A 80 4.13 6.33 -2.20
N MET A 81 3.94 7.48 -1.55
CA MET A 81 4.98 8.14 -0.74
C MET A 81 5.41 7.26 0.43
N LEU A 82 4.46 6.68 1.17
CA LEU A 82 4.75 5.78 2.27
C LEU A 82 5.58 4.58 1.79
N PHE A 83 5.23 4.03 0.62
CA PHE A 83 5.90 2.87 0.04
C PHE A 83 7.32 3.19 -0.41
N VAL A 84 7.54 4.33 -1.07
CA VAL A 84 8.86 4.82 -1.47
C VAL A 84 9.73 5.07 -0.24
N TRP A 85 9.18 5.73 0.78
CA TRP A 85 9.88 5.97 2.04
C TRP A 85 10.25 4.67 2.75
N ALA A 86 9.32 3.72 2.84
CA ALA A 86 9.55 2.40 3.44
C ALA A 86 10.65 1.63 2.71
N PHE A 87 10.59 1.61 1.37
CA PHE A 87 11.61 0.96 0.55
C PHE A 87 12.98 1.59 0.74
N TYR A 88 13.08 2.92 0.61
CA TYR A 88 14.36 3.63 0.73
C TYR A 88 14.98 3.47 2.12
N SER A 89 14.17 3.54 3.17
CA SER A 89 14.62 3.37 4.55
C SER A 89 15.16 1.95 4.78
N SER A 90 14.42 0.93 4.32
CA SER A 90 14.85 -0.46 4.43
C SER A 90 16.10 -0.74 3.58
N TRP A 91 16.17 -0.21 2.35
CA TRP A 91 17.36 -0.33 1.50
C TRP A 91 18.60 0.25 2.18
N ARG A 92 18.52 1.48 2.70
CA ARG A 92 19.64 2.14 3.40
C ARG A 92 20.09 1.37 4.64
N HIS A 93 19.14 0.80 5.39
CA HIS A 93 19.44 -0.03 6.56
C HIS A 93 20.20 -1.29 6.19
N PHE A 94 19.74 -2.03 5.18
CA PHE A 94 20.43 -3.24 4.70
C PHE A 94 21.78 -2.94 4.06
N GLU A 95 21.91 -1.82 3.36
CA GLU A 95 23.19 -1.37 2.81
C GLU A 95 24.21 -1.07 3.91
N THR A 96 23.78 -0.36 4.96
CA THR A 96 24.63 -0.03 6.10
C THR A 96 25.06 -1.28 6.87
N ALA A 97 24.15 -2.24 7.05
CA ALA A 97 24.44 -3.53 7.67
C ALA A 97 25.48 -4.34 6.87
N ARG A 98 25.32 -4.40 5.54
CA ARG A 98 26.30 -5.02 4.64
C ARG A 98 27.68 -4.37 4.72
N ALA A 99 27.73 -3.03 4.77
CA ALA A 99 28.98 -2.28 4.85
C ALA A 99 29.72 -2.45 6.18
N THR A 100 28.99 -2.64 7.29
CA THR A 100 29.56 -2.75 8.64
C THR A 100 29.78 -4.19 9.11
N GLY A 101 29.33 -5.17 8.33
CA GLY A 101 29.37 -6.60 8.70
C GLY A 101 28.41 -6.98 9.82
N VAL A 102 27.50 -6.08 10.21
CA VAL A 102 26.49 -6.32 11.24
C VAL A 102 25.26 -6.98 10.62
N THR A 103 24.64 -7.93 11.31
CA THR A 103 23.39 -8.55 10.85
C THR A 103 22.25 -7.51 10.83
N PRO A 104 21.57 -7.30 9.68
CA PRO A 104 20.49 -6.33 9.61
C PRO A 104 19.30 -6.74 10.48
N ILE A 105 18.75 -5.78 11.21
CA ILE A 105 17.48 -5.98 11.94
C ILE A 105 16.33 -6.08 10.93
N ASP A 106 15.74 -7.27 10.82
CA ASP A 106 14.68 -7.59 9.86
C ASP A 106 13.35 -6.86 10.09
N ILE A 107 13.14 -6.31 11.30
CA ILE A 107 11.90 -5.65 11.73
C ILE A 107 11.48 -4.54 10.76
N TYR A 108 12.41 -3.76 10.21
CA TYR A 108 12.07 -2.65 9.30
C TYR A 108 11.42 -3.11 7.99
N THR A 109 11.86 -4.24 7.45
CA THR A 109 11.30 -4.79 6.20
C THR A 109 10.06 -5.63 6.48
N ASP A 110 10.04 -6.36 7.59
CA ASP A 110 8.92 -7.24 7.96
C ASP A 110 7.72 -6.50 8.56
N SER A 111 7.92 -5.29 9.08
CA SER A 111 6.84 -4.46 9.60
C SER A 111 5.99 -3.87 8.47
N LEU A 112 6.58 -3.11 7.54
CA LEU A 112 5.81 -2.37 6.51
C LEU A 112 5.40 -3.22 5.30
N PHE A 113 6.23 -4.17 4.86
CA PHE A 113 5.90 -5.08 3.74
C PHE A 113 5.27 -6.40 4.21
N GLY A 114 5.21 -6.61 5.53
CA GLY A 114 4.76 -7.84 6.16
C GLY A 114 3.57 -7.61 7.08
N LEU A 115 3.79 -7.72 8.40
CA LEU A 115 2.74 -7.85 9.40
C LEU A 115 1.84 -6.61 9.56
N LEU A 116 2.34 -5.41 9.27
CA LEU A 116 1.62 -4.16 9.53
C LEU A 116 0.86 -3.62 8.32
N TRP A 117 0.54 -4.43 7.30
CA TRP A 117 -0.29 -3.99 6.16
C TRP A 117 -1.63 -3.34 6.58
N VAL A 118 -2.13 -3.68 7.77
CA VAL A 118 -3.31 -3.05 8.38
C VAL A 118 -3.10 -1.55 8.61
N VAL A 119 -1.88 -1.10 8.92
CA VAL A 119 -1.57 0.31 9.16
C VAL A 119 -1.63 1.14 7.87
N PRO A 120 -0.93 0.79 6.76
CA PRO A 120 -1.15 1.41 5.46
C PRO A 120 -2.60 1.36 5.01
N LEU A 121 -3.30 0.24 5.23
CA LEU A 121 -4.72 0.14 4.87
C LEU A 121 -5.58 1.15 5.63
N ALA A 122 -5.40 1.24 6.96
CA ALA A 122 -6.10 2.22 7.79
C ALA A 122 -5.79 3.65 7.34
N LEU A 123 -4.53 3.95 7.00
CA LEU A 123 -4.13 5.25 6.50
C LEU A 123 -4.79 5.57 5.15
N VAL A 124 -4.83 4.63 4.21
CA VAL A 124 -5.51 4.78 2.92
C VAL A 124 -7.00 5.08 3.13
N CYS A 125 -7.67 4.33 4.01
CA CYS A 125 -9.06 4.55 4.35
C CYS A 125 -9.29 5.92 4.99
N LEU A 126 -8.42 6.32 5.93
CA LEU A 126 -8.49 7.62 6.60
C LEU A 126 -8.30 8.77 5.62
N LEU A 127 -7.26 8.73 4.79
CA LEU A 127 -7.01 9.73 3.76
C LEU A 127 -8.17 9.79 2.76
N GLY A 128 -8.76 8.65 2.42
CA GLY A 128 -9.92 8.58 1.54
C GLY A 128 -11.15 9.24 2.14
N ALA A 129 -11.44 8.95 3.41
CA ALA A 129 -12.54 9.57 4.14
C ALA A 129 -12.35 11.08 4.29
N LEU A 130 -11.12 11.54 4.57
CA LEU A 130 -10.79 12.96 4.68
C LEU A 130 -10.95 13.69 3.35
N GLU A 131 -10.34 13.19 2.27
CA GLU A 131 -10.44 13.81 0.94
C GLU A 131 -11.90 13.84 0.46
N TYR A 132 -12.63 12.74 0.65
CA TYR A 132 -14.04 12.67 0.32
C TYR A 132 -14.87 13.70 1.11
N GLY A 133 -14.64 13.79 2.42
CA GLY A 133 -15.32 14.75 3.29
C GLY A 133 -15.04 16.21 2.92
N VAL A 134 -13.80 16.55 2.55
CA VAL A 134 -13.41 17.90 2.11
C VAL A 134 -14.09 18.27 0.79
N ARG A 135 -14.07 17.36 -0.19
CA ARG A 135 -14.73 17.59 -1.48
C ARG A 135 -16.22 17.81 -1.33
N ASN A 136 -16.89 16.94 -0.57
CA ASN A 136 -18.34 17.03 -0.37
C ASN A 136 -18.78 18.28 0.43
N ARG A 137 -17.90 18.85 1.26
CA ARG A 137 -18.15 20.16 1.91
C ARG A 137 -17.94 21.33 0.97
N SER A 138 -16.99 21.22 0.04
CA SER A 138 -16.64 22.29 -0.91
C SER A 138 -17.70 22.45 -1.99
N ASP A 139 -18.30 21.34 -2.45
CA ASP A 139 -19.40 21.33 -3.42
C ASP A 139 -20.71 21.92 -2.85
N GLY A 140 -20.81 22.08 -1.53
CA GLY A 140 -21.97 22.64 -0.83
C GLY A 140 -21.91 24.15 -0.56
N VAL A 141 -20.81 24.83 -0.89
CA VAL A 141 -20.69 26.29 -0.73
C VAL A 141 -20.99 26.95 -2.09
N PRO A 142 -22.18 27.54 -2.30
CA PRO A 142 -22.40 28.32 -3.50
C PRO A 142 -21.43 29.50 -3.50
N PHE A 143 -20.66 29.64 -4.58
CA PHE A 143 -19.85 30.81 -4.87
C PHE A 143 -20.78 32.02 -5.03
N ARG A 144 -21.24 32.60 -3.92
CA ARG A 144 -21.91 33.89 -3.91
C ARG A 144 -20.80 34.92 -4.08
N THR A 145 -20.59 35.34 -5.32
CA THR A 145 -19.75 36.50 -5.65
C THR A 145 -20.30 37.69 -4.90
N VAL A 146 -19.63 38.05 -3.80
CA VAL A 146 -19.82 39.31 -3.08
C VAL A 146 -19.08 40.38 -3.86
N PHE A 147 -19.70 40.86 -4.92
CA PHE A 147 -19.36 42.13 -5.56
C PHE A 147 -20.69 42.76 -5.99
N GLU A 148 -21.35 43.39 -5.02
CA GLU A 148 -22.22 44.54 -5.24
C GLU A 148 -21.42 45.82 -4.97
#